data_AF-A0A7S3B3A0-F1
#
_entry.id   AF-A0A7S3B3A0-F1
#
_cell.length_a   1.000
_cell.length_b   1.000
_cell.length_c   1.000
_cell.angle_alpha   90.00
_cell.angle_beta   90.00
_cell.angle_gamma   90.00
#
_symmetry.space_group_name_H-M   'P 1'
#
loop_
_entity.id
_entity.type
_entity.pdbx_description
1 polymer ?
#
loop_
_entity_poly.entity_id
_entity_poly.type
_entity_poly.pdbx_seq_one_letter_code
_entity_poly.pdbx_strand_id
1 'polypeptide(L)'
;VRAQRASADDAVSFTVLLKQRNLRELERAFYDVAEPTSRNYGKFLTIEEINQLVGAPADAQRSVMHLLSRFGAYNVKSLGDAVTATARVADVEHLFSTEMYSFEHQKWGRKLLRQFGAYSIPSELDSVV
;
A
#
# COMPACT_ATOMS: atom_id res chain seq x y z
N VAL A 1 18.49 8.08 -17.55
CA VAL A 1 17.04 8.12 -17.22
C VAL A 1 16.55 9.52 -17.53
N ARG A 2 15.46 9.68 -18.30
CA ARG A 2 14.83 10.99 -18.51
C ARG A 2 13.71 11.14 -17.49
N ALA A 3 13.70 12.24 -16.75
CA ALA A 3 12.65 12.59 -15.80
C ALA A 3 11.89 13.81 -16.32
N GLN A 4 10.57 13.77 -16.30
CA GLN A 4 9.70 14.90 -16.62
C GLN A 4 8.51 14.89 -15.68
N ARG A 5 7.88 16.06 -15.45
CA ARG A 5 6.63 16.13 -14.67
C ARG A 5 5.58 15.22 -15.32
N ALA A 6 4.88 14.45 -14.50
CA ALA A 6 3.80 13.60 -14.97
C ALA A 6 2.61 14.46 -15.42
N SER A 7 1.78 13.94 -16.34
CA SER A 7 0.55 14.63 -16.70
C SER A 7 -0.43 14.57 -15.54
N ALA A 8 -1.14 15.67 -15.27
CA ALA A 8 -2.16 15.74 -14.22
C ALA A 8 -3.23 14.64 -14.36
N ASP A 9 -3.53 14.23 -15.60
CA ASP A 9 -4.55 13.22 -15.92
C ASP A 9 -3.99 11.79 -16.02
N ASP A 10 -2.67 11.59 -15.87
CA ASP A 10 -2.11 10.24 -15.84
C ASP A 10 -2.68 9.47 -14.64
N ALA A 11 -3.08 8.22 -14.87
CA ALA A 11 -3.53 7.35 -13.80
C ALA A 11 -2.34 6.69 -13.09
N VAL A 12 -2.33 6.73 -11.77
CA VAL A 12 -1.34 6.06 -10.93
C VAL A 12 -2.03 5.11 -9.94
N SER A 13 -1.56 3.87 -9.91
CA SER A 13 -1.95 2.91 -8.86
C SER A 13 -0.96 3.00 -7.71
N PHE A 14 -1.49 3.08 -6.50
CA PHE A 14 -0.71 3.19 -5.27
C PHE A 14 -1.29 2.31 -4.17
N THR A 15 -0.47 2.04 -3.17
CA THR A 15 -0.80 1.22 -2.01
C THR A 15 -0.51 2.03 -0.76
N VAL A 16 -1.50 2.11 0.13
CA VAL A 16 -1.35 2.64 1.48
C VAL A 16 -1.23 1.45 2.43
N LEU A 17 -0.07 1.28 3.04
CA LEU A 17 0.13 0.26 4.07
C LEU A 17 -0.51 0.74 5.36
N LEU A 18 -1.22 -0.16 6.04
CA LEU A 18 -1.85 0.09 7.32
C LEU A 18 -1.02 -0.56 8.42
N LYS A 19 -1.12 -0.02 9.63
CA LYS A 19 -0.45 -0.55 10.80
C LYS A 19 -0.92 -1.98 11.10
N GLN A 20 0.01 -2.92 10.93
CA GLN A 20 -0.20 -4.33 11.25
C GLN A 20 -0.27 -4.55 12.76
N ARG A 21 -1.01 -5.59 13.16
CA ARG A 21 -1.10 -6.06 14.55
C ARG A 21 -0.45 -7.44 14.69
N ASN A 22 -0.24 -7.89 15.93
CA ASN A 22 0.16 -9.26 16.25
C ASN A 22 1.45 -9.75 15.56
N LEU A 23 2.39 -8.87 15.24
CA LEU A 23 3.62 -9.24 14.52
C LEU A 23 4.47 -10.29 15.25
N ARG A 24 4.45 -10.31 16.59
CA ARG A 24 5.10 -11.36 17.39
C ARG A 24 4.44 -12.73 17.22
N GLU A 25 3.13 -12.76 17.00
CA GLU A 25 2.39 -13.99 16.76
C GLU A 25 2.61 -14.48 15.33
N LEU A 26 2.68 -13.56 14.36
CA LEU A 26 3.09 -13.88 12.99
C LEU A 26 4.49 -14.49 12.95
N GLU A 27 5.44 -13.92 13.68
CA GLU A 27 6.81 -14.45 13.79
C GLU A 27 6.83 -15.85 14.40
N ARG A 28 6.06 -16.08 15.48
CA ARG A 28 5.92 -17.42 16.08
C ARG A 28 5.33 -18.42 15.09
N ALA A 29 4.27 -18.05 14.38
CA ALA A 29 3.65 -18.90 13.37
C ALA A 29 4.60 -19.23 12.22
N PHE A 30 5.41 -18.25 11.77
CA PHE A 30 6.43 -18.44 10.76
C PHE A 30 7.43 -19.53 11.17
N TYR A 31 8.00 -19.44 12.38
CA TYR A 31 8.94 -20.44 12.86
C TYR A 31 8.27 -21.81 13.08
N ASP A 32 7.04 -21.83 13.57
CA ASP A 32 6.30 -23.07 13.82
C ASP A 32 6.05 -23.89 12.54
N VAL A 33 5.85 -23.22 11.40
CA VAL A 33 5.63 -23.89 10.10
C VAL A 33 6.92 -24.14 9.32
N ALA A 34 8.01 -23.42 9.64
CA ALA A 34 9.29 -23.51 8.93
C ALA A 34 10.31 -24.45 9.57
N GLU A 35 10.20 -24.72 10.88
CA GLU A 35 11.16 -25.56 11.60
C GLU A 35 10.86 -27.06 11.40
N PRO A 36 11.79 -27.87 10.84
CA PRO A 36 11.55 -29.29 10.55
C PRO A 36 11.19 -30.14 11.77
N THR A 37 11.60 -29.70 12.97
CA THR A 37 11.29 -30.40 14.23
C THR A 37 9.91 -30.05 14.79
N SER A 38 9.23 -29.03 14.24
CA SER A 38 7.88 -28.67 14.66
C SER A 38 6.84 -29.69 14.17
N ARG A 39 5.82 -29.92 14.99
CA ARG A 39 4.62 -30.69 14.60
C ARG A 39 3.80 -30.01 13.50
N ASN A 40 4.05 -28.72 13.25
CA ASN A 40 3.36 -27.92 12.24
C ASN A 40 4.22 -27.59 11.02
N TYR A 41 5.40 -28.22 10.89
CA TYR A 41 6.24 -28.07 9.72
C TYR A 41 5.46 -28.30 8.41
N GLY A 42 5.57 -27.34 7.49
CA GLY A 42 4.89 -27.36 6.19
C GLY A 42 3.39 -27.03 6.22
N LYS A 43 2.79 -26.74 7.39
CA LYS A 43 1.38 -26.35 7.52
C LYS A 43 1.22 -24.82 7.45
N PHE A 44 1.52 -24.25 6.29
CA PHE A 44 1.46 -22.81 6.08
C PHE A 44 0.04 -22.26 6.27
N LEU A 45 -0.03 -21.04 6.81
CA LEU A 45 -1.28 -20.28 6.93
C LEU A 45 -1.77 -19.82 5.54
N THR A 46 -3.08 -19.74 5.36
CA THR A 46 -3.67 -19.10 4.19
C THR A 46 -3.56 -17.58 4.26
N ILE A 47 -3.80 -16.89 3.14
CA ILE A 47 -3.83 -15.41 3.11
C ILE A 47 -4.93 -14.88 4.05
N GLU A 48 -6.06 -15.55 4.12
CA GLU A 48 -7.18 -15.19 5.00
C GLU A 48 -6.78 -15.31 6.47
N GLU A 49 -6.07 -16.37 6.85
CA GLU A 49 -5.58 -16.58 8.22
C GLU A 49 -4.51 -15.53 8.60
N ILE A 50 -3.59 -15.22 7.67
CA ILE A 50 -2.61 -14.15 7.86
C ILE A 50 -3.33 -12.80 8.03
N ASN A 51 -4.31 -12.48 7.19
CA ASN A 51 -5.06 -11.23 7.27
C ASN A 51 -5.88 -11.12 8.56
N GLN A 52 -6.42 -12.23 9.07
CA GLN A 52 -7.07 -12.23 10.39
C GLN A 52 -6.06 -11.93 11.49
N LEU A 53 -4.86 -12.49 11.39
CA LEU A 53 -3.79 -12.32 12.37
C LEU A 53 -3.23 -10.90 12.37
N VAL A 54 -2.80 -10.38 11.22
CA VAL A 54 -2.03 -9.12 11.14
C VAL A 54 -2.77 -7.93 10.54
N GLY A 55 -3.93 -8.17 9.92
CA GLY A 55 -4.71 -7.13 9.26
C GLY A 55 -5.09 -5.99 10.21
N ALA A 56 -5.17 -4.78 9.66
CA ALA A 56 -5.59 -3.61 10.42
C ALA A 56 -7.05 -3.74 10.87
N PRO A 57 -7.48 -3.02 11.93
CA PRO A 57 -8.89 -2.99 12.32
C PRO A 57 -9.80 -2.62 11.15
N ALA A 58 -10.98 -3.24 11.05
CA ALA A 58 -11.93 -2.98 9.96
C ALA A 58 -12.31 -1.49 9.86
N ASP A 59 -12.36 -0.79 10.98
CA ASP A 59 -12.67 0.65 11.05
C ASP A 59 -11.55 1.50 10.45
N ALA A 60 -10.29 1.11 10.66
CA ALA A 60 -9.13 1.76 10.06
C ALA A 60 -9.13 1.55 8.55
N GLN A 61 -9.33 0.30 8.09
CA GLN A 61 -9.45 -0.01 6.66
C GLN A 61 -10.56 0.81 6.00
N ARG A 62 -11.76 0.85 6.60
CA ARG A 62 -12.90 1.63 6.08
C ARG A 62 -12.62 3.13 6.05
N SER A 63 -11.98 3.67 7.08
CA SER A 63 -11.61 5.08 7.16
C SER A 63 -10.66 5.47 6.03
N VAL A 64 -9.62 4.67 5.77
CA VAL A 64 -8.68 4.91 4.67
C VAL A 64 -9.38 4.78 3.32
N MET A 65 -10.17 3.72 3.10
CA MET A 65 -10.90 3.53 1.84
C MET A 65 -11.84 4.70 1.53
N HIS A 66 -12.57 5.19 2.55
CA HIS A 66 -13.46 6.33 2.42
C HIS A 66 -12.68 7.62 2.12
N LEU A 67 -11.56 7.86 2.81
CA LEU A 67 -10.70 9.01 2.55
C LEU A 67 -10.21 9.01 1.10
N LEU A 68 -9.61 7.92 0.64
CA LEU A 68 -9.10 7.82 -0.73
C LEU A 68 -10.21 8.05 -1.77
N SER A 69 -11.39 7.48 -1.55
CA SER A 69 -12.54 7.65 -2.45
C SER A 69 -13.03 9.10 -2.49
N ARG A 70 -13.07 9.78 -1.35
CA ARG A 70 -13.44 11.21 -1.24
C ARG A 70 -12.47 12.12 -2.01
N PHE A 71 -11.20 11.73 -2.11
CA PHE A 71 -10.17 12.45 -2.85
C PHE A 71 -10.09 12.06 -4.34
N GLY A 72 -11.08 11.33 -4.87
CA GLY A 72 -11.15 11.00 -6.29
C GLY A 72 -10.45 9.70 -6.69
N ALA A 73 -9.97 8.91 -5.72
CA ALA A 73 -9.46 7.58 -6.02
C ALA A 73 -10.61 6.60 -6.35
N TYR A 74 -10.32 5.68 -7.27
CA TYR A 74 -11.21 4.62 -7.72
C TYR A 74 -10.48 3.27 -7.67
N ASN A 75 -11.20 2.18 -7.92
CA ASN A 75 -10.69 0.81 -7.74
C ASN A 75 -10.11 0.55 -6.32
N VAL A 76 -10.69 1.21 -5.31
CA VAL A 76 -10.22 1.12 -3.93
C VAL A 76 -10.54 -0.26 -3.34
N LYS A 77 -9.51 -0.97 -2.88
CA LYS A 77 -9.62 -2.33 -2.32
C LYS A 77 -8.75 -2.49 -1.08
N SER A 78 -9.33 -3.05 -0.02
CA SER A 78 -8.56 -3.51 1.14
C SER A 78 -7.98 -4.92 0.89
N LEU A 79 -6.74 -5.12 1.33
CA LEU A 79 -6.01 -6.38 1.34
C LEU A 79 -5.73 -6.88 2.76
N GLY A 80 -6.41 -6.30 3.78
CA GLY A 80 -6.23 -6.64 5.19
C GLY A 80 -5.34 -5.63 5.92
N ASP A 81 -4.06 -5.60 5.57
CA ASP A 81 -3.07 -4.65 6.10
C ASP A 81 -2.66 -3.57 5.11
N ALA A 82 -3.30 -3.51 3.95
CA ALA A 82 -3.02 -2.51 2.93
C ALA A 82 -4.31 -2.12 2.20
N VAL A 83 -4.37 -0.88 1.72
CA VAL A 83 -5.42 -0.40 0.80
C VAL A 83 -4.77 -0.02 -0.51
N THR A 84 -5.22 -0.65 -1.59
CA THR A 84 -4.81 -0.31 -2.96
C THR A 84 -5.85 0.59 -3.59
N ALA A 85 -5.40 1.55 -4.39
CA ALA A 85 -6.27 2.46 -5.11
C ALA A 85 -5.60 2.96 -6.40
N THR A 86 -6.41 3.49 -7.31
CA THR A 86 -5.93 4.23 -8.49
C THR A 86 -6.52 5.63 -8.44
N ALA A 87 -5.73 6.65 -8.75
CA ALA A 87 -6.20 8.03 -8.87
C ALA A 87 -5.43 8.75 -9.97
N ARG A 88 -5.90 9.94 -10.37
CA ARG A 88 -5.13 10.81 -11.26
C ARG A 88 -3.93 11.38 -10.51
N VAL A 89 -2.86 11.68 -11.23
CA VAL A 89 -1.68 12.33 -10.66
C VAL A 89 -2.05 13.60 -9.88
N ALA A 90 -2.93 14.46 -10.42
CA ALA A 90 -3.34 15.68 -9.72
C ALA A 90 -3.97 15.41 -8.35
N ASP A 91 -4.78 14.35 -8.24
CA ASP A 91 -5.46 13.98 -7.00
C ASP A 91 -4.46 13.40 -5.98
N VAL A 92 -3.47 12.63 -6.44
CA VAL A 92 -2.37 12.09 -5.61
C VAL A 92 -1.43 13.19 -5.12
N GLU A 93 -1.05 14.11 -6.00
CA GLU A 93 -0.21 15.26 -5.67
C GLU A 93 -0.87 16.14 -4.60
N HIS A 94 -2.18 16.37 -4.72
CA HIS A 94 -2.95 17.11 -3.73
C HIS A 94 -3.08 16.34 -2.40
N LEU A 95 -3.42 15.05 -2.44
CA LEU A 95 -3.64 14.24 -1.25
C LEU A 95 -2.37 14.07 -0.40
N PHE A 96 -1.23 13.81 -1.04
CA PHE A 96 0.04 13.54 -0.35
C PHE A 96 0.99 14.75 -0.37
N SER A 97 0.51 15.94 -0.77
CA SER A 97 1.31 17.17 -0.93
C SER A 97 2.67 16.87 -1.59
N THR A 98 2.61 16.38 -2.82
CA THR A 98 3.75 15.78 -3.51
C THR A 98 3.82 16.13 -4.99
N GLU A 99 4.95 15.79 -5.64
CA GLU A 99 5.19 15.88 -7.05
C GLU A 99 5.50 14.50 -7.68
N MET A 100 4.76 14.15 -8.72
CA MET A 100 4.91 12.95 -9.53
C MET A 100 5.67 13.21 -10.82
N TYR A 101 6.57 12.31 -11.15
CA TYR A 101 7.42 12.37 -12.34
C TYR A 101 7.32 11.08 -13.14
N SER A 102 7.38 11.21 -14.46
CA SER A 102 7.52 10.09 -15.39
C SER A 102 8.99 9.88 -15.69
N PHE A 103 9.49 8.70 -15.35
CA PHE A 103 10.86 8.26 -15.60
C PHE A 103 10.88 7.25 -16.74
N GLU A 104 11.74 7.49 -17.73
CA GLU A 104 11.92 6.58 -18.85
C GLU A 104 13.30 5.93 -18.84
N HIS A 105 13.30 4.60 -18.92
CA HIS A 105 14.52 3.81 -19.06
C HIS A 105 15.00 3.82 -20.52
N GLN A 106 16.07 4.57 -20.80
CA GLN A 106 16.55 4.86 -22.17
C GLN A 106 16.78 3.63 -23.05
N LYS A 107 17.26 2.51 -22.49
CA LYS A 107 17.54 1.29 -23.27
C LYS A 107 16.28 0.48 -23.63
N TRP A 108 15.25 0.54 -22.79
CA TRP A 108 14.09 -0.36 -22.88
C TRP A 108 12.76 0.37 -23.09
N GLY A 109 12.76 1.71 -23.08
CA GLY A 109 11.57 2.55 -23.24
C GLY A 109 10.54 2.43 -22.10
N ARG A 110 10.84 1.67 -21.04
CA ARG A 110 9.90 1.46 -19.93
C ARG A 110 9.70 2.76 -19.16
N LYS A 111 8.44 3.17 -19.02
CA LYS A 111 8.02 4.36 -18.26
C LYS A 111 7.56 3.97 -16.85
N LEU A 112 7.79 4.87 -15.90
CA LEU A 112 7.48 4.68 -14.49
C LEU A 112 7.04 6.00 -13.88
N LEU A 113 5.85 6.03 -13.27
CA LEU A 113 5.39 7.18 -12.48
C LEU A 113 5.89 7.04 -11.04
N ARG A 114 6.60 8.06 -10.54
CA ARG A 114 7.11 8.08 -9.16
C ARG A 114 7.08 9.49 -8.57
N GLN A 115 6.80 9.51 -7.28
CA GLN A 115 7.15 10.57 -6.33
C GLN A 115 8.60 11.03 -6.54
N PHE A 116 8.84 12.34 -6.57
CA PHE A 116 10.18 12.92 -6.43
C PHE A 116 10.12 14.16 -5.53
N GLY A 117 10.97 14.23 -4.51
CA GLY A 117 10.94 15.29 -3.51
C GLY A 117 10.12 14.93 -2.27
N ALA A 118 9.74 15.95 -1.50
CA ALA A 118 9.00 15.79 -0.25
C ALA A 118 7.57 15.29 -0.49
N TYR A 119 7.02 14.62 0.50
CA TYR A 119 5.60 14.28 0.60
C TYR A 119 5.16 14.37 2.05
N SER A 120 3.85 14.38 2.24
CA SER A 120 3.19 14.26 3.53
C SER A 120 2.04 13.28 3.42
N ILE A 121 1.54 12.85 4.57
CA ILE A 121 0.28 12.11 4.64
C ILE A 121 -0.79 13.01 5.26
N PRO A 122 -2.06 12.87 4.86
CA PRO A 122 -3.17 13.49 5.56
C PRO A 122 -3.14 13.14 7.05
N SER A 123 -3.43 14.11 7.92
CA SER A 123 -3.45 13.93 9.38
C SER A 123 -4.41 12.82 9.83
N GLU A 124 -5.46 12.58 9.05
CA GLU A 124 -6.46 11.54 9.26
C GLU A 124 -5.87 10.13 9.13
N LEU A 125 -4.73 9.98 8.45
CA LEU A 125 -4.04 8.70 8.27
C LEU A 125 -2.99 8.43 9.35
N ASP A 126 -2.47 9.44 10.06
CA ASP A 126 -1.29 9.35 10.93
C ASP A 126 -1.36 8.22 11.99
N SER A 127 -2.56 7.93 12.49
CA SER A 127 -2.77 6.88 13.50
C SER A 127 -2.93 5.46 12.93
N VAL A 128 -3.13 5.32 11.62
CA VAL A 128 -3.51 4.06 10.96
C VAL A 128 -2.52 3.56 9.91
N VAL A 129 -1.60 4.40 9.42
CA VAL A 129 -0.53 4.02 8.48
C VAL A 129 0.83 3.89 9.17
#